data_AF-A0A5Q2VHC2-F1
#
_entry.id   AF-A0A5Q2VHC2-F1
#
_cell.length_a   1.000
_cell.length_b   1.000
_cell.length_c   1.000
_cell.angle_alpha   90.00
_cell.angle_beta   90.00
_cell.angle_gamma   90.00
#
_symmetry.space_group_name_H-M   'P 1'
#
loop_
_entity.id
_entity.type
_entity.pdbx_description
1 polymer ?
#
loop_
_entity_poly.entity_id
_entity_poly.type
_entity_poly.pdbx_seq_one_letter_code
_entity_poly.pdbx_strand_id
1 'polypeptide(L)'
;MKQVIAQKQAIAHLTPEAIKQAFEGTNFGRTDFDVILAETVLERAAGYSPGHRATSIATRLGLLGDKTGNVTKAGHKLAFEVFYSRRKRVGGSDASK
;
A
#
# COMPACT_ATOMS: atom_id res chain seq x y z
N MET A 1 -26.42 11.63 -21.01
CA MET A 1 -25.77 10.42 -20.45
C MET A 1 -24.27 10.49 -20.71
N LYS A 2 -23.43 10.26 -19.69
CA LYS A 2 -22.01 9.87 -19.86
C LYS A 2 -21.67 8.86 -18.77
N GLN A 3 -21.45 7.61 -19.16
CA GLN A 3 -20.93 6.59 -18.24
C GLN A 3 -19.50 6.95 -17.88
N VAL A 4 -19.27 7.34 -16.63
CA VAL A 4 -17.90 7.42 -16.08
C VAL A 4 -17.56 6.03 -15.58
N ILE A 5 -16.97 5.21 -16.46
CA ILE A 5 -16.39 3.92 -16.06
C ILE A 5 -15.09 4.22 -15.30
N ALA A 6 -15.23 4.55 -14.01
CA ALA A 6 -14.09 4.68 -13.10
C ALA A 6 -13.35 3.33 -13.09
N GLN A 7 -12.08 3.35 -13.50
CA GLN A 7 -11.41 2.13 -13.93
C GLN A 7 -11.25 1.11 -12.81
N LYS A 8 -11.58 -0.14 -13.11
CA LYS A 8 -11.41 -1.30 -12.22
C LYS A 8 -9.95 -1.79 -12.20
N GLN A 9 -8.98 -0.87 -12.04
CA GLN A 9 -7.56 -1.19 -11.89
C GLN A 9 -7.25 -1.65 -10.46
N ALA A 10 -7.58 -2.91 -10.18
CA ALA A 10 -7.22 -3.54 -8.92
C ALA A 10 -5.74 -3.97 -8.96
N ILE A 11 -4.85 -3.12 -8.42
CA ILE A 11 -3.43 -3.39 -8.11
C ILE A 11 -2.47 -3.52 -9.31
N ALA A 12 -2.94 -3.67 -10.55
CA ALA A 12 -2.06 -3.86 -11.72
C ALA A 12 -0.96 -2.79 -11.92
N HIS A 13 -1.16 -1.57 -11.39
CA HIS A 13 -0.18 -0.46 -11.45
C HIS A 13 0.79 -0.41 -10.25
N LEU A 14 0.60 -1.24 -9.22
CA LEU A 14 1.42 -1.26 -8.00
C LEU A 14 2.60 -2.24 -8.14
N THR A 15 3.39 -2.10 -9.21
CA THR A 15 4.63 -2.89 -9.37
C THR A 15 5.68 -2.46 -8.34
N PRO A 16 6.67 -3.31 -8.02
CA PRO A 16 7.77 -2.93 -7.12
C PRO A 16 8.50 -1.65 -7.56
N GLU A 17 8.63 -1.42 -8.86
CA GLU A 17 9.27 -0.25 -9.47
C GLU A 17 8.40 1.00 -9.29
N ALA A 18 7.09 0.91 -9.55
CA ALA A 18 6.16 2.01 -9.34
C ALA A 18 6.06 2.40 -7.87
N ILE A 19 6.08 1.42 -6.95
CA ILE A 19 6.16 1.66 -5.51
C ILE A 19 7.49 2.35 -5.18
N LYS A 20 8.63 1.82 -5.62
CA LYS A 20 9.96 2.42 -5.36
C LYS A 20 10.05 3.87 -5.85
N GLN A 21 9.54 4.16 -7.05
CA GLN A 21 9.50 5.52 -7.61
C GLN A 21 8.60 6.46 -6.79
N ALA A 22 7.49 5.97 -6.24
CA ALA A 22 6.61 6.77 -5.39
C ALA A 22 7.26 7.18 -4.05
N PHE A 23 8.30 6.47 -3.61
CA PHE A 23 9.13 6.78 -2.43
C PHE A 23 10.44 7.52 -2.76
N GLU A 24 10.71 7.84 -4.03
CA GLU A 24 11.93 8.54 -4.43
C GLU A 24 12.04 9.92 -3.75
N GLY A 25 13.25 10.28 -3.30
CA GLY A 25 13.50 11.51 -2.54
C GLY A 25 12.96 11.53 -1.10
N THR A 26 12.38 10.43 -0.60
CA THR A 26 11.88 10.34 0.78
C THR A 26 12.85 9.60 1.71
N ASN A 27 12.86 9.97 3.00
CA ASN A 27 13.63 9.28 4.02
C ASN A 27 12.69 8.69 5.08
N PHE A 28 12.45 7.39 4.99
CA PHE A 28 11.67 6.60 5.96
C PHE A 28 12.54 5.70 6.86
N GLY A 29 13.87 5.68 6.67
CA GLY A 29 14.78 4.82 7.44
C GLY A 29 14.71 3.31 7.16
N ARG A 30 13.75 2.82 6.37
CA ARG A 30 13.60 1.42 5.94
C ARG A 30 13.04 1.35 4.50
N THR A 31 13.34 0.25 3.79
CA THR A 31 13.14 0.11 2.33
C THR A 31 12.08 -0.93 1.94
N ASP A 32 11.40 -1.55 2.89
CA ASP A 32 10.23 -2.41 2.66
C ASP A 32 8.97 -1.56 2.37
N PHE A 33 9.00 -0.82 1.25
CA PHE A 33 7.97 0.14 0.86
C PHE A 33 6.58 -0.49 0.65
N ASP A 34 6.52 -1.77 0.24
CA ASP A 34 5.27 -2.56 0.19
C ASP A 34 4.62 -2.65 1.58
N VAL A 35 5.44 -2.87 2.59
CA VAL A 35 5.02 -2.92 3.99
C VAL A 35 4.65 -1.54 4.52
N ILE A 36 5.42 -0.48 4.25
CA ILE A 36 5.08 0.87 4.72
C ILE A 36 3.70 1.30 4.17
N LEU A 37 3.39 0.99 2.91
CA LEU A 37 2.07 1.25 2.33
C LEU A 37 0.97 0.40 2.99
N ALA A 38 1.25 -0.87 3.29
CA ALA A 38 0.31 -1.75 3.99
C ALA A 38 0.04 -1.30 5.44
N GLU A 39 1.06 -0.87 6.17
CA GLU A 39 0.95 -0.26 7.52
C GLU A 39 0.13 1.03 7.45
N THR A 40 0.45 1.94 6.53
CA THR A 40 -0.30 3.19 6.26
C THR A 40 -1.80 2.93 6.01
N VAL A 41 -2.10 1.88 5.25
CA VAL A 41 -3.47 1.43 4.97
C VAL A 41 -4.16 0.93 6.24
N LEU A 42 -3.51 0.06 7.02
CA LEU A 42 -4.11 -0.50 8.25
C LEU A 42 -4.34 0.56 9.31
N GLU A 43 -3.37 1.47 9.50
CA GLU A 43 -3.53 2.62 10.39
C GLU A 43 -4.74 3.47 10.01
N ARG A 44 -4.89 3.81 8.72
CA ARG A 44 -6.07 4.54 8.25
C ARG A 44 -7.38 3.75 8.41
N ALA A 45 -7.38 2.44 8.15
CA ALA A 45 -8.55 1.60 8.35
C ALA A 45 -9.00 1.53 9.83
N ALA A 46 -8.04 1.62 10.76
CA ALA A 46 -8.27 1.64 12.20
C ALA A 46 -8.50 3.06 12.79
N GLY A 47 -8.50 4.11 11.96
CA GLY A 47 -8.73 5.50 12.39
C GLY A 47 -7.49 6.26 12.88
N TYR A 48 -6.30 5.68 12.78
CA TYR A 48 -5.03 6.32 13.13
C TYR A 48 -4.51 7.26 12.00
N SER A 49 -3.36 7.89 12.24
CA SER A 49 -2.75 8.88 11.36
C SER A 49 -1.29 8.52 11.03
N PRO A 50 -1.01 7.88 9.87
CA PRO A 50 0.33 7.39 9.49
C PRO A 50 1.32 8.48 9.05
N GLY A 51 1.11 9.72 9.51
CA GLY A 51 1.89 10.88 9.13
C GLY A 51 1.63 11.36 7.69
N HIS A 52 2.00 12.62 7.44
CA HIS A 52 1.66 13.30 6.18
C HIS A 52 2.30 12.62 4.96
N ARG A 53 3.61 12.32 5.00
CA ARG A 53 4.34 11.78 3.83
C ARG A 53 3.78 10.42 3.37
N ALA A 54 3.55 9.48 4.30
CA ALA A 54 3.00 8.17 3.95
C ALA A 54 1.57 8.29 3.42
N THR A 55 0.73 9.13 4.06
CA THR A 55 -0.63 9.44 3.58
C THR A 55 -0.60 9.98 2.15
N SER A 56 0.23 10.98 1.85
CA SER A 56 0.32 11.57 0.50
C SER A 56 0.75 10.56 -0.57
N ILE A 57 1.69 9.65 -0.26
CA ILE A 57 2.13 8.60 -1.19
C ILE A 57 1.00 7.58 -1.41
N ALA A 58 0.35 7.12 -0.33
CA ALA A 58 -0.75 6.17 -0.41
C ALA A 58 -1.97 6.74 -1.16
N THR A 59 -2.26 8.04 -1.01
CA THR A 59 -3.26 8.75 -1.83
C THR A 59 -2.84 8.83 -3.30
N ARG A 60 -1.59 9.21 -3.61
CA ARG A 60 -1.07 9.26 -5.00
C ARG A 60 -1.12 7.90 -5.71
N LEU A 61 -0.96 6.80 -4.97
CA LEU A 61 -1.05 5.43 -5.48
C LEU A 61 -2.49 4.87 -5.53
N GLY A 62 -3.50 5.64 -5.09
CA GLY A 62 -4.91 5.23 -5.09
C GLY A 62 -5.29 4.24 -3.98
N LEU A 63 -4.46 4.11 -2.94
CA LEU A 63 -4.73 3.26 -1.77
C LEU A 63 -5.66 3.94 -0.76
N LEU A 64 -5.63 5.28 -0.73
CA LEU A 64 -6.53 6.15 0.02
C LEU A 64 -7.30 7.08 -0.94
N GLY A 65 -8.53 7.44 -0.59
CA GLY A 65 -9.32 8.42 -1.33
C GLY A 65 -8.71 9.83 -1.22
N ASP A 66 -8.66 10.53 -2.35
CA ASP A 66 -8.12 11.90 -2.47
C ASP A 66 -8.82 12.93 -1.58
N LYS A 67 -10.15 12.84 -1.48
CA LYS A 67 -11.01 13.79 -0.74
C LYS A 67 -11.40 13.32 0.65
N THR A 68 -11.48 12.01 0.85
CA THR A 68 -12.00 11.42 2.09
C THR A 68 -10.90 10.90 3.02
N GLY A 69 -9.71 10.60 2.49
CA GLY A 69 -8.67 9.87 3.22
C GLY A 69 -9.02 8.40 3.55
N ASN A 70 -10.23 7.95 3.20
CA ASN A 70 -10.71 6.59 3.46
C ASN A 70 -9.94 5.58 2.61
N VAL A 71 -9.68 4.40 3.18
CA VAL A 71 -8.97 3.31 2.49
C VAL A 71 -9.80 2.78 1.32
N THR A 72 -9.20 2.68 0.14
CA THR A 72 -9.85 2.13 -1.06
C THR A 72 -9.86 0.60 -1.05
N LYS A 73 -10.58 -0.01 -1.99
CA LYS A 73 -10.52 -1.46 -2.20
C LYS A 73 -9.11 -1.94 -2.62
N ALA A 74 -8.35 -1.10 -3.34
CA ALA A 74 -6.97 -1.39 -3.70
C ALA A 74 -6.04 -1.34 -2.47
N GLY A 75 -6.23 -0.35 -1.59
CA GLY A 75 -5.53 -0.27 -0.31
C GLY A 75 -5.71 -1.53 0.52
N HIS A 76 -6.96 -1.92 0.83
CA HIS A 76 -7.25 -3.14 1.57
C HIS A 76 -6.62 -4.40 0.94
N LYS A 77 -6.74 -4.56 -0.38
CA LYS A 77 -6.18 -5.74 -1.08
C LYS A 77 -4.65 -5.76 -1.01
N LEU A 78 -3.96 -4.62 -1.13
CA LEU A 78 -2.51 -4.53 -0.94
C LEU A 78 -2.12 -4.96 0.48
N ALA A 79 -2.79 -4.42 1.51
CA ALA A 79 -2.49 -4.76 2.90
C ALA A 79 -2.67 -6.27 3.18
N PHE A 80 -3.76 -6.87 2.68
CA PHE A 80 -3.96 -8.31 2.78
C PHE A 80 -2.87 -9.10 2.04
N GLU A 81 -2.54 -8.74 0.79
CA GLU A 81 -1.50 -9.42 0.00
C GLU A 81 -0.14 -9.35 0.70
N VAL A 82 0.27 -8.18 1.19
CA VAL A 82 1.53 -7.98 1.91
C VAL A 82 1.57 -8.82 3.18
N PHE A 83 0.59 -8.70 4.08
CA PHE A 83 0.68 -9.39 5.39
C PHE A 83 0.44 -10.90 5.30
N TYR A 84 -0.49 -11.39 4.47
CA TYR A 84 -0.67 -12.84 4.27
C TYR A 84 0.53 -13.47 3.54
N SER A 85 1.20 -12.75 2.65
CA SER A 85 2.43 -13.23 2.00
C SER A 85 3.65 -13.12 2.92
N ARG A 86 3.74 -12.08 3.77
CA ARG A 86 4.82 -11.94 4.76
C ARG A 86 4.80 -13.06 5.78
N ARG A 87 3.61 -13.56 6.17
CA ARG A 87 3.47 -14.80 6.96
C ARG A 87 4.18 -16.01 6.33
N LYS A 88 4.24 -16.08 4.99
CA LYS A 88 4.98 -17.13 4.26
C LYS A 88 6.48 -16.83 4.18
N ARG A 89 6.89 -15.55 4.11
CA ARG A 89 8.32 -15.14 4.08
C ARG A 89 9.07 -15.53 5.37
N VAL A 90 8.40 -15.52 6.53
CA VAL A 90 9.01 -15.86 7.84
C VAL A 90 9.05 -17.37 8.12
N GLY A 91 8.24 -18.18 7.42
CA GLY A 91 8.19 -19.64 7.61
C GLY A 91 9.16 -20.44 6.72
N GLY A 92 10.09 -19.77 6.02
CA GLY A 92 10.93 -20.39 4.98
C GLY A 92 12.42 -20.55 5.32
N SER A 93 12.85 -20.20 6.54
CA SER A 93 14.28 -20.14 6.91
C SER A 93 14.80 -21.31 7.75
N ASP A 94 13.97 -22.31 8.06
CA ASP A 94 14.33 -23.42 8.96
C ASP A 94 14.30 -24.81 8.27
N ALA A 95 14.16 -24.86 6.95
CA ALA A 95 14.16 -26.09 6.16
C ALA A 95 15.49 -26.28 5.39
N SER A 96 16.62 -26.16 6.08
CA SER A 96 17.96 -26.52 5.56
C SER A 96 18.99 -26.70 6.69
N LYS A 97 18.85 -27.80 7.44
CA LYS A 97 19.94 -28.53 8.10
C LYS A 97 19.63 -30.03 8.08
#